data_AF-A0AAN6EH70-F1
#
_entry.id   AF-A0AAN6EH70-F1
#
_cell.length_a   1.000
_cell.length_b   1.000
_cell.length_c   1.000
_cell.angle_alpha   90.00
_cell.angle_beta   90.00
_cell.angle_gamma   90.00
#
_symmetry.space_group_name_H-M   'P 1'
#
loop_
_entity.id
_entity.type
_entity.pdbx_description
1 polymer ?
#
loop_
_entity_poly.entity_id
_entity_poly.type
_entity_poly.pdbx_seq_one_letter_code
_entity_poly.pdbx_strand_id
1 'polypeptide(L)'
;PAFEALNAVFGSQTEASEQKKGYTLPIPVISNPDVTRLIASSEIQAVVRPAGAPFTKRPFVQKKNPLRNSQVLVRLNPYAQVLRRAEILGQNKRTTKKSHKKSASKKFLDILKAD
;
A
#
# COMPACT_ATOMS: atom_id res chain seq x y z
N PRO A 1 -42.59 -44.21 -22.74
CA PRO A 1 -42.16 -42.94 -22.10
C PRO A 1 -40.64 -42.83 -22.20
N ALA A 2 -40.10 -41.85 -22.95
CA ALA A 2 -38.67 -41.81 -23.25
C ALA A 2 -37.79 -41.57 -22.01
N PHE A 3 -38.32 -40.88 -20.99
CA PHE A 3 -37.57 -40.56 -19.77
C PHE A 3 -37.29 -41.81 -18.91
N GLU A 4 -38.23 -42.75 -18.85
CA GLU A 4 -38.08 -44.01 -18.10
C GLU A 4 -36.97 -44.90 -18.69
N ALA A 5 -36.76 -44.82 -20.01
CA ALA A 5 -35.73 -45.60 -20.69
C ALA A 5 -34.29 -45.17 -20.36
N LEU A 6 -34.08 -43.99 -19.74
CA LEU A 6 -32.74 -43.49 -19.41
C LEU A 6 -31.98 -44.42 -18.47
N ASN A 7 -32.65 -44.98 -17.47
CA ASN A 7 -32.04 -45.90 -16.51
C ASN A 7 -31.61 -47.21 -17.18
N ALA A 8 -32.40 -47.73 -18.12
CA ALA A 8 -32.02 -48.93 -18.88
C ALA A 8 -30.78 -48.68 -19.78
N VAL A 9 -30.70 -47.48 -20.38
CA VAL A 9 -29.59 -47.10 -21.27
C VAL A 9 -28.29 -46.83 -20.50
N PHE A 10 -28.35 -46.14 -19.36
CA PHE A 10 -27.15 -45.63 -18.67
C PHE A 10 -26.88 -46.26 -17.30
N GLY A 11 -27.86 -46.97 -16.72
CA GLY A 11 -27.82 -47.43 -15.34
C GLY A 11 -28.12 -46.31 -14.33
N SER A 12 -27.93 -46.63 -13.06
CA SER A 12 -28.04 -45.73 -11.91
C SER A 12 -26.81 -45.87 -11.01
N GLN A 13 -26.77 -45.24 -9.84
CA GLN A 13 -25.68 -45.49 -8.87
C GLN A 13 -25.73 -46.91 -8.29
N THR A 14 -26.89 -47.57 -8.32
CA THR A 14 -27.10 -48.91 -7.76
C THR A 14 -27.12 -50.02 -8.80
N GLU A 15 -27.53 -49.71 -10.03
CA GLU A 15 -27.73 -50.69 -11.10
C GLU A 15 -26.85 -50.36 -12.32
N ALA A 16 -26.25 -51.39 -12.92
CA ALA A 16 -25.47 -51.24 -14.15
C ALA A 16 -26.38 -51.04 -15.38
N SER A 17 -25.82 -50.49 -16.46
CA SER A 17 -26.56 -50.35 -17.72
C SER A 17 -26.91 -51.73 -18.32
N GLU A 18 -28.16 -51.90 -18.73
CA GLU A 18 -28.62 -53.11 -19.43
C GLU A 18 -28.13 -53.14 -20.88
N GLN A 19 -28.02 -51.96 -21.51
CA GLN A 19 -27.74 -51.84 -22.94
C GLN A 19 -26.26 -51.64 -23.26
N LYS A 20 -25.49 -51.02 -22.35
CA LYS A 20 -24.07 -50.69 -22.55
C LYS A 20 -23.20 -51.59 -21.69
N LYS A 21 -22.66 -52.64 -22.30
CA LYS A 21 -21.79 -53.62 -21.63
C LYS A 21 -20.54 -52.94 -21.05
N GLY A 22 -20.31 -53.11 -19.75
CA GLY A 22 -19.13 -52.59 -19.05
C GLY A 22 -19.17 -51.07 -18.79
N TYR A 23 -20.30 -50.41 -19.03
CA TYR A 23 -20.45 -48.99 -18.77
C TYR A 23 -20.96 -48.73 -17.34
N THR A 24 -20.33 -47.78 -16.66
CA THR A 24 -20.77 -47.23 -15.36
C THR A 24 -20.80 -45.72 -15.43
N LEU A 25 -21.68 -45.10 -14.65
CA LEU A 25 -21.73 -43.65 -14.56
C LEU A 25 -20.41 -43.09 -14.01
N PRO A 26 -19.89 -41.97 -14.57
CA PRO A 26 -18.73 -41.30 -14.01
C PRO A 26 -18.98 -40.83 -12.57
N ILE A 27 -17.98 -41.03 -11.71
CA ILE A 27 -18.04 -40.59 -10.32
C ILE A 27 -17.58 -39.12 -10.26
N PRO A 28 -18.33 -38.23 -9.59
CA PRO A 28 -17.89 -36.85 -9.41
C PRO A 28 -16.67 -36.81 -8.49
N VAL A 29 -15.66 -36.04 -8.88
CA VAL A 29 -14.44 -35.83 -8.06
C VAL A 29 -14.75 -35.04 -6.78
N ILE A 30 -15.79 -34.19 -6.82
CA ILE A 30 -16.22 -33.35 -5.70
C ILE A 30 -17.64 -33.77 -5.30
N SER A 31 -17.87 -34.00 -4.01
CA SER A 31 -19.17 -34.40 -3.47
C SER A 31 -20.22 -33.29 -3.48
N ASN A 32 -19.81 -32.03 -3.22
CA ASN A 32 -20.66 -30.86 -3.28
C ASN A 32 -20.07 -29.79 -4.21
N PRO A 33 -20.74 -29.42 -5.31
CA PRO A 33 -20.23 -28.40 -6.23
C PRO A 33 -20.26 -26.98 -5.65
N ASP A 34 -21.04 -26.71 -4.61
CA ASP A 34 -21.08 -25.39 -3.98
C ASP A 34 -19.89 -25.19 -3.03
N VAL A 35 -18.82 -24.67 -3.61
CA VAL A 35 -17.57 -24.34 -2.90
C VAL A 35 -17.77 -23.17 -1.94
N THR A 36 -18.67 -22.24 -2.23
CA THR A 36 -18.91 -21.07 -1.37
C THR A 36 -19.53 -21.48 -0.04
N ARG A 37 -20.49 -22.41 -0.07
CA ARG A 37 -21.06 -23.02 1.13
C ARG A 37 -20.01 -23.77 1.94
N LEU A 38 -19.13 -24.53 1.28
CA LEU A 38 -18.04 -25.24 1.97
C LEU A 38 -17.09 -24.25 2.65
N ILE A 39 -16.62 -23.22 1.95
CA ILE A 39 -15.72 -22.20 2.51
C ILE A 39 -16.38 -21.47 3.68
N ALA A 40 -17.68 -21.19 3.60
CA ALA A 40 -18.43 -20.52 4.66
C ALA A 40 -18.85 -21.44 5.81
N SER A 41 -18.45 -22.71 5.82
CA SER A 41 -18.81 -23.65 6.90
C SER A 41 -18.08 -23.31 8.20
N SER A 42 -18.70 -23.65 9.33
CA SER A 42 -18.18 -23.33 10.67
C SER A 42 -16.85 -24.00 10.96
N GLU A 43 -16.64 -25.21 10.46
CA GLU A 43 -15.40 -25.98 10.66
C GLU A 43 -14.22 -25.29 9.98
N ILE A 44 -14.43 -24.74 8.77
CA ILE A 44 -13.40 -24.02 8.03
C ILE A 44 -13.18 -22.64 8.66
N GLN A 45 -14.25 -21.89 8.92
CA GLN A 45 -14.14 -20.53 9.45
C GLN A 45 -13.59 -20.47 10.88
N ALA A 46 -13.67 -21.55 11.66
CA ALA A 46 -13.06 -21.62 12.99
C ALA A 46 -11.52 -21.63 12.96
N VAL A 47 -10.92 -22.07 11.85
CA VAL A 47 -9.44 -22.20 11.72
C VAL A 47 -8.85 -21.08 10.86
N VAL A 48 -9.65 -20.52 9.96
CA VAL A 48 -9.19 -19.48 9.02
C VAL A 48 -8.90 -18.16 9.73
N ARG A 49 -7.81 -17.49 9.34
CA ARG A 49 -7.45 -16.16 9.83
C ARG A 49 -8.42 -15.11 9.26
N PRO A 50 -8.69 -14.01 10.00
CA PRO A 50 -9.54 -12.94 9.47
C PRO A 50 -8.97 -12.39 8.17
N ALA A 51 -9.85 -12.12 7.21
CA ALA A 51 -9.47 -11.58 5.92
C ALA A 51 -8.95 -10.13 6.06
N GLY A 52 -7.90 -9.82 5.31
CA GLY A 52 -7.45 -8.43 5.13
C GLY A 52 -8.40 -7.63 4.23
N ALA A 53 -8.11 -6.34 4.04
CA ALA A 53 -8.87 -5.53 3.10
C ALA A 53 -8.75 -6.08 1.67
N PRO A 54 -9.85 -6.09 0.89
CA PRO A 54 -9.85 -6.63 -0.48
C PRO A 54 -8.94 -5.85 -1.43
N PHE A 55 -8.71 -4.57 -1.13
CA PHE A 55 -7.84 -3.70 -1.90
C PHE A 55 -6.66 -3.22 -1.06
N THR A 56 -5.46 -3.33 -1.62
CA THR A 56 -4.26 -2.80 -0.98
C THR A 56 -4.16 -1.30 -1.22
N LYS A 57 -4.19 -0.50 -0.14
CA LYS A 57 -3.92 0.95 -0.23
C LYS A 57 -2.49 1.17 -0.70
N ARG A 58 -2.27 2.09 -1.65
CA ARG A 58 -0.93 2.48 -2.12
C ARG A 58 -0.36 3.62 -1.25
N PRO A 59 0.56 3.36 -0.30
CA PRO A 59 0.98 4.39 0.67
C PRO A 59 1.96 5.43 0.09
N PHE A 60 2.76 5.08 -0.92
CA PHE A 60 3.87 5.91 -1.41
C PHE A 60 3.84 6.07 -2.94
N VAL A 61 2.80 6.70 -3.47
CA VAL A 61 2.60 6.85 -4.92
C VAL A 61 3.63 7.78 -5.59
N GLN A 62 4.04 8.86 -4.92
CA GLN A 62 4.99 9.85 -5.46
C GLN A 62 6.10 10.13 -4.47
N LYS A 63 7.35 9.96 -4.90
CA LYS A 63 8.54 10.32 -4.12
C LYS A 63 8.71 11.85 -4.11
N LYS A 64 8.46 12.48 -2.96
CA LYS A 64 8.69 13.91 -2.76
C LYS A 64 10.15 14.14 -2.34
N ASN A 65 10.86 15.04 -3.02
CA ASN A 65 12.27 15.35 -2.73
C ASN A 65 12.40 16.14 -1.39
N PRO A 66 13.09 15.62 -0.35
CA PRO A 66 13.24 16.30 0.94
C PRO A 66 14.01 17.63 0.87
N LEU A 67 14.96 17.77 -0.06
CA LEU A 67 15.74 19.01 -0.21
C LEU A 67 14.88 20.18 -0.72
N ARG A 68 13.80 19.87 -1.43
CA ARG A 68 12.83 20.86 -1.94
C ARG A 68 11.56 20.93 -1.09
N ASN A 69 11.20 19.88 -0.36
CA ASN A 69 10.00 19.80 0.47
C ASN A 69 10.35 19.72 1.97
N SER A 70 10.15 20.83 2.67
CA SER A 70 10.46 20.97 4.10
C SER A 70 9.69 20.02 5.01
N GLN A 71 8.43 19.71 4.70
CA GLN A 71 7.61 18.80 5.51
C GLN A 71 8.15 17.37 5.46
N VAL A 72 8.57 16.92 4.27
CA VAL A 72 9.16 15.59 4.08
C VAL A 72 10.54 15.52 4.74
N LEU A 73 11.35 16.58 4.63
CA LEU A 73 12.63 16.66 5.33
C LEU A 73 12.47 16.54 6.84
N VAL A 74 11.48 17.23 7.41
CA VAL A 74 11.18 17.19 8.85
C VAL A 74 10.70 15.82 9.29
N ARG A 75 9.84 15.17 8.48
CA ARG A 75 9.37 13.81 8.76
C ARG A 75 10.52 12.80 8.81
N LEU A 76 11.55 12.99 7.95
CA LEU A 76 12.73 12.14 7.90
C LEU A 76 13.79 12.52 8.94
N ASN A 77 13.98 13.83 9.18
CA ASN A 77 14.97 14.38 10.09
C ASN A 77 14.34 15.47 10.98
N PRO A 78 13.99 15.16 12.24
CA PRO A 78 13.37 16.12 13.15
C PRO A 78 14.29 17.29 13.50
N TYR A 79 15.61 17.07 13.54
CA TYR A 79 16.60 18.09 13.86
C TYR A 79 16.68 19.21 12.80
N ALA A 80 16.23 18.93 11.57
CA ALA A 80 16.16 19.93 10.50
C ALA A 80 15.31 21.16 10.89
N GLN A 81 14.33 21.01 11.78
CA GLN A 81 13.56 22.16 12.30
C GLN A 81 14.42 23.09 13.15
N VAL A 82 15.23 22.53 14.04
CA VAL A 82 16.09 23.29 14.96
C VAL A 82 17.17 24.02 14.18
N LEU A 83 17.84 23.33 13.25
CA LEU A 83 18.84 23.93 12.38
C LEU A 83 18.28 25.11 11.59
N ARG A 84 17.12 24.94 10.96
CA ARG A 84 16.47 26.03 10.19
C ARG A 84 16.10 27.21 11.07
N ARG A 85 15.59 26.97 12.28
CA ARG A 85 15.29 28.05 13.25
C ARG A 85 16.55 28.79 13.69
N ALA A 86 17.62 28.06 14.02
CA ALA A 86 18.90 28.64 14.40
C ALA A 86 19.49 29.48 13.27
N GLU A 87 19.40 29.01 12.02
CA GLU A 87 19.85 29.74 10.84
C GLU A 87 19.07 31.05 10.65
N ILE A 88 17.74 31.02 10.70
CA ILE A 88 16.90 32.22 10.57
C ILE A 88 17.22 33.24 11.66
N LEU A 89 17.32 32.81 12.92
CA LEU A 89 17.69 33.68 14.03
C LEU A 89 19.11 34.26 13.85
N GLY A 90 20.04 33.45 13.36
CA GLY A 90 21.39 33.88 13.04
C GLY A 90 21.43 34.94 11.93
N GLN A 91 20.68 34.73 10.84
CA GLN A 91 20.56 35.69 9.74
C GLN A 91 19.95 37.01 10.22
N ASN A 92 18.86 36.97 10.97
CA ASN A 92 18.22 38.17 11.54
C ASN A 92 19.17 38.96 12.46
N LYS A 93 20.00 38.28 13.26
CA LYS A 93 21.03 38.94 14.08
C LYS A 93 22.13 39.58 13.23
N ARG A 94 22.48 39.00 12.07
CA ARG A 94 23.52 39.56 11.17
C ARG A 94 22.99 40.78 10.42
N THR A 95 21.73 40.76 9.97
CA THR A 95 21.12 41.89 9.26
C THR A 95 20.93 43.10 10.18
N THR A 96 20.45 42.91 11.40
CA THR A 96 20.31 43.98 12.40
C THR A 96 21.66 44.55 12.83
N LYS A 97 22.69 43.70 13.02
CA LYS A 97 24.05 44.20 13.30
C LYS A 97 24.65 44.96 12.12
N LYS A 98 24.38 44.56 10.87
CA LYS A 98 24.85 45.30 9.68
C LYS A 98 24.19 46.68 9.57
N SER A 99 22.90 46.82 9.88
CA SER A 99 22.23 48.13 9.88
C SER A 99 22.68 49.04 11.03
N HIS A 100 23.13 48.46 12.16
CA HIS A 100 23.67 49.21 13.30
C HIS A 100 25.20 49.41 13.31
N LYS A 101 25.93 48.82 12.35
CA LYS A 101 27.34 49.14 12.16
C LYS A 101 27.40 50.58 11.63
N LYS A 102 27.79 51.51 12.52
CA LYS A 102 28.23 52.85 12.11
C LYS A 102 29.27 52.66 11.02
N SER A 103 29.12 53.38 9.90
CA SER A 103 30.15 53.40 8.85
C SER A 103 31.50 53.73 9.47
N ALA A 104 32.58 53.24 8.85
CA ALA A 104 33.93 53.62 9.27
C ALA A 104 34.04 55.14 9.33
N SER A 105 34.87 55.65 10.25
CA SER A 105 35.00 57.10 10.45
C SER A 105 35.33 57.78 9.12
N LYS A 106 34.76 58.98 8.88
CA LYS A 106 34.93 59.71 7.60
C LYS A 106 36.41 59.81 7.20
N LYS A 107 37.28 60.14 8.18
CA LYS A 107 38.74 60.20 8.02
C LYS A 107 39.35 58.91 7.45
N PHE A 108 38.89 57.73 7.91
CA PHE A 108 39.38 56.45 7.40
C PHE A 108 38.89 56.17 5.97
N LEU A 109 37.64 56.52 5.66
CA LEU A 109 37.08 56.36 4.32
C LEU A 109 37.72 57.32 3.31
N ASP A 110 38.08 58.52 3.73
CA ASP A 110 38.75 59.52 2.90
C ASP A 110 40.18 59.08 2.54
N ILE A 111 40.92 58.50 3.50
CA ILE A 111 42.26 57.92 3.26
C ILE A 111 42.19 56.69 2.35
N LEU A 112 41.20 55.82 2.52
CA LEU A 112 41.05 54.60 1.71
C LEU A 112 40.65 54.88 0.25
N LYS A 113 39.99 56.02 -0.01
CA LYS A 113 39.52 56.42 -1.35
C LYS A 113 40.44 57.40 -2.05
N ALA A 114 41.45 57.90 -1.35
CA ALA A 114 42.49 58.73 -1.92
C ALA A 114 43.59 57.81 -2.46
N ASP A 115 43.38 57.31 -3.68
CA ASP A 115 44.48 57.11 -4.63
C ASP A 115 44.77 58.46 -5.30
#